data_AF-A0A0A9XEL4-F1
#
_entry.id   AF-A0A0A9XEL4-F1
#
_cell.length_a   1.000
_cell.length_b   1.000
_cell.length_c   1.000
_cell.angle_alpha   90.00
_cell.angle_beta   90.00
_cell.angle_gamma   90.00
#
_symmetry.space_group_name_H-M   'P 1'
#
loop_
_entity.id
_entity.type
_entity.pdbx_description
1 polymer ?
#
loop_
_entity_poly.entity_id
_entity_poly.type
_entity_poly.pdbx_seq_one_letter_code
_entity_poly.pdbx_strand_id
1 'polypeptide(L)'
;CEVALKDRNEARLKKMNRKTRSAIQTHRERRAIAKNMCRKKKRASDRKKLEELQEAFDSGKTRKFYGELKQMKAGYNPKVTFCKDTDGNLITDPAKIAEQWTTYFQDLLNVDTSDVQEVNINLTDSNADQIDPPTREEIFGIINNQKNCKSPGVDGI
;
A
#
# COMPACT_ATOMS: atom_id res chain seq x y z
N CYS A 1 0.25 -25.53 -3.52
CA CYS A 1 -0.93 -25.77 -4.37
C CYS A 1 -0.55 -25.85 -5.85
N GLU A 2 0.69 -25.52 -6.21
CA GLU A 2 1.12 -25.44 -7.61
C GLU A 2 0.93 -26.75 -8.37
N VAL A 3 1.39 -27.88 -7.81
CA VAL A 3 1.20 -29.21 -8.42
C VAL A 3 -0.28 -29.49 -8.69
N ALA A 4 -1.16 -29.31 -7.72
CA ALA A 4 -2.60 -29.52 -7.90
C ALA A 4 -3.23 -28.58 -8.95
N LEU A 5 -2.69 -27.37 -9.12
CA LEU A 5 -3.12 -26.43 -10.17
C LEU A 5 -2.62 -26.86 -11.56
N LYS A 6 -1.38 -27.37 -11.65
CA LYS A 6 -0.82 -27.96 -12.88
C LYS A 6 -1.65 -29.17 -13.30
N ASP A 7 -1.88 -30.13 -12.41
CA ASP A 7 -2.72 -31.31 -12.66
C ASP A 7 -4.13 -30.93 -13.16
N ARG A 8 -4.74 -29.93 -12.53
CA ARG A 8 -6.06 -29.42 -12.95
C ARG A 8 -6.00 -28.85 -14.36
N ASN A 9 -4.97 -28.06 -14.68
CA ASN A 9 -4.80 -27.45 -15.99
C ASN A 9 -4.54 -28.53 -17.06
N GLU A 10 -3.70 -29.52 -16.79
CA GLU A 10 -3.45 -30.65 -17.69
C GLU A 10 -4.72 -31.45 -17.95
N ALA A 11 -5.50 -31.78 -16.91
CA ALA A 11 -6.78 -32.45 -17.08
C ALA A 11 -7.79 -31.59 -17.86
N ARG A 12 -7.74 -30.26 -17.72
CA ARG A 12 -8.56 -29.32 -18.51
C ARG A 12 -8.20 -29.38 -19.99
N LEU A 13 -6.91 -29.35 -20.32
CA LEU A 13 -6.41 -29.45 -21.70
C LEU A 13 -6.80 -30.79 -22.33
N LYS A 14 -6.61 -31.91 -21.61
CA LYS A 14 -7.03 -33.25 -22.06
C LYS A 14 -8.53 -33.31 -22.36
N LYS A 15 -9.37 -32.77 -21.47
CA LYS A 15 -10.83 -32.66 -21.67
C LYS A 15 -11.18 -31.78 -22.88
N MET A 16 -10.49 -30.67 -23.08
CA MET A 16 -10.73 -29.76 -24.21
C MET A 16 -10.41 -30.42 -25.55
N ASN A 17 -9.29 -31.15 -25.62
CA ASN A 17 -8.86 -31.85 -26.83
C ASN A 17 -9.79 -33.02 -27.18
N ARG A 18 -10.16 -33.86 -26.19
CA ARG A 18 -11.07 -34.99 -26.39
C ARG A 18 -12.04 -35.15 -25.22
N LYS A 19 -13.32 -34.88 -25.46
CA LYS A 19 -14.39 -34.94 -24.45
C LYS A 19 -14.89 -36.38 -24.22
N THR A 20 -14.05 -37.23 -23.64
CA THR A 20 -14.49 -38.56 -23.17
C THR A 20 -15.08 -38.49 -21.76
N ARG A 21 -15.93 -39.47 -21.40
CA ARG A 21 -16.47 -39.61 -20.04
C ARG A 21 -15.35 -39.65 -18.98
N SER A 22 -14.28 -40.40 -19.26
CA SER A 22 -13.09 -40.48 -18.39
C SER A 22 -12.40 -39.12 -18.23
N ALA A 23 -12.10 -38.40 -19.33
CA ALA A 23 -11.46 -37.10 -19.27
C ALA A 23 -12.30 -36.04 -18.52
N ILE A 24 -13.63 -36.08 -18.67
CA ILE A 24 -14.54 -35.22 -17.92
C ILE A 24 -14.47 -35.52 -16.42
N GLN A 25 -14.50 -36.80 -16.05
CA GLN A 25 -14.44 -37.24 -14.66
C GLN A 25 -13.10 -36.87 -14.00
N THR A 26 -11.98 -37.17 -14.67
CA THR A 26 -10.64 -36.78 -14.18
C THR A 26 -10.52 -35.28 -13.97
N HIS A 27 -11.01 -34.46 -14.91
CA HIS A 27 -11.00 -33.00 -14.73
C HIS A 27 -11.88 -32.56 -13.54
N ARG A 28 -13.05 -33.19 -13.33
CA ARG A 28 -13.93 -32.89 -12.19
C ARG A 28 -13.23 -33.16 -10.86
N GLU A 29 -12.55 -34.30 -10.74
CA GLU A 29 -11.78 -34.70 -9.56
C GLU A 29 -10.60 -33.75 -9.30
N ARG A 30 -9.75 -33.52 -10.31
CA ARG A 30 -8.59 -32.63 -10.18
C ARG A 30 -9.00 -31.19 -9.85
N ARG A 31 -10.13 -30.71 -10.41
CA ARG A 31 -10.71 -29.41 -10.05
C ARG A 31 -11.17 -29.36 -8.59
N ALA A 32 -11.82 -30.41 -8.10
CA ALA A 32 -12.27 -30.48 -6.70
C ALA A 32 -11.10 -30.49 -5.72
N ILE A 33 -10.07 -31.30 -6.01
CA ILE A 33 -8.83 -31.38 -5.23
C ILE A 33 -8.14 -30.01 -5.17
N ALA A 34 -7.90 -29.39 -6.33
CA ALA A 34 -7.26 -28.09 -6.40
C ALA A 34 -8.06 -27.01 -5.66
N LYS A 35 -9.39 -26.97 -5.85
CA LYS A 35 -10.27 -26.01 -5.15
C LYS A 35 -10.18 -26.18 -3.63
N ASN A 36 -10.29 -27.40 -3.13
CA ASN A 36 -10.24 -27.68 -1.69
C ASN A 36 -8.88 -27.33 -1.10
N MET A 37 -7.79 -27.69 -1.79
CA MET A 37 -6.43 -27.37 -1.36
C MET A 37 -6.19 -25.86 -1.31
N CYS A 38 -6.53 -25.13 -2.37
CA CYS A 38 -6.40 -23.66 -2.40
C CYS A 38 -7.23 -22.99 -1.31
N ARG A 39 -8.47 -23.44 -1.10
CA ARG A 39 -9.34 -22.91 -0.03
C ARG A 39 -8.75 -23.17 1.36
N LYS A 40 -8.23 -24.37 1.61
CA LYS A 40 -7.58 -24.71 2.89
C LYS A 40 -6.34 -23.85 3.13
N LYS A 41 -5.46 -23.73 2.13
CA LYS A 41 -4.24 -22.90 2.24
C LYS A 41 -4.55 -21.41 2.40
N LYS A 42 -5.54 -20.89 1.67
CA LYS A 42 -5.99 -19.50 1.83
C LYS A 42 -6.46 -19.24 3.26
N ARG A 43 -7.33 -20.08 3.81
CA ARG A 43 -7.81 -19.93 5.20
C ARG A 43 -6.68 -20.01 6.22
N ALA A 44 -5.73 -20.91 6.04
CA ALA A 44 -4.57 -21.01 6.93
C ALA A 44 -3.70 -19.74 6.86
N SER A 45 -3.46 -19.20 5.66
CA SER A 45 -2.73 -17.95 5.50
C SER A 45 -3.47 -16.75 6.07
N ASP A 46 -4.79 -16.66 5.87
CA ASP A 46 -5.61 -15.58 6.40
C ASP A 46 -5.64 -15.64 7.93
N ARG A 47 -5.72 -16.84 8.52
CA ARG A 47 -5.61 -17.05 9.97
C ARG A 47 -4.27 -16.58 10.52
N LYS A 48 -3.15 -16.99 9.90
CA LYS A 48 -1.81 -16.56 10.33
C LYS A 48 -1.67 -15.02 10.34
N LYS A 49 -2.21 -14.35 9.32
CA LYS A 49 -2.21 -12.88 9.24
C LYS A 49 -3.02 -12.24 10.37
N LEU A 50 -4.15 -12.84 10.76
CA LEU A 50 -4.95 -12.35 11.88
C LEU A 50 -4.22 -12.54 13.22
N GLU A 51 -3.51 -13.66 13.40
CA GLU A 51 -2.68 -13.92 14.57
C GLU A 51 -1.53 -12.88 14.67
N GLU A 52 -0.83 -12.62 13.55
CA GLU A 52 0.23 -11.59 13.47
C GLU A 52 -0.32 -10.19 13.77
N LEU A 53 -1.52 -9.88 13.28
CA LEU A 53 -2.19 -8.60 13.52
C LEU A 53 -2.57 -8.44 15.00
N GLN A 54 -3.10 -9.50 15.63
CA GLN A 54 -3.43 -9.51 17.05
C GLN A 54 -2.17 -9.32 17.90
N GLU A 55 -1.08 -10.01 17.58
CA GLU A 55 0.21 -9.83 18.27
C GLU A 55 0.73 -8.40 18.13
N ALA A 56 0.58 -7.78 16.95
CA ALA A 56 0.96 -6.39 16.73
C ALA A 56 0.12 -5.41 17.58
N PHE A 57 -1.16 -5.73 17.81
CA PHE A 57 -2.03 -4.96 18.70
C PHE A 57 -1.61 -5.12 20.17
N ASP A 58 -1.48 -6.36 20.63
CA ASP A 58 -1.15 -6.69 22.03
C ASP A 58 0.24 -6.14 22.44
N SER A 59 1.19 -6.13 21.51
CA SER A 59 2.53 -5.57 21.73
C SER A 59 2.63 -4.05 21.55
N GLY A 60 1.51 -3.34 21.34
CA GLY A 60 1.49 -1.88 21.18
C GLY A 60 2.16 -1.38 19.90
N LYS A 61 2.39 -2.24 18.90
CA LYS A 61 3.01 -1.89 17.61
C LYS A 61 1.99 -1.23 16.66
N THR A 62 1.45 -0.10 17.08
CA THR A 62 0.34 0.62 16.43
C THR A 62 0.53 0.84 14.92
N ARG A 63 1.73 1.25 14.49
CA ARG A 63 2.03 1.45 13.06
C ARG A 63 1.93 0.14 12.26
N LYS A 64 2.48 -0.95 12.79
CA LYS A 64 2.43 -2.27 12.15
C LYS A 64 0.99 -2.75 12.06
N PHE A 65 0.24 -2.65 13.16
CA PHE A 65 -1.17 -3.00 13.24
C PHE A 65 -1.99 -2.28 12.17
N TYR A 66 -1.97 -0.95 12.12
CA TYR A 66 -2.75 -0.21 11.12
C TYR A 66 -2.25 -0.41 9.69
N GLY A 67 -0.95 -0.62 9.49
CA GLY A 67 -0.37 -0.94 8.19
C GLY A 67 -0.88 -2.27 7.64
N GLU A 68 -0.84 -3.32 8.45
CA GLU A 68 -1.35 -4.65 8.10
C GLU A 68 -2.88 -4.65 7.94
N LEU A 69 -3.60 -3.98 8.84
CA LEU A 69 -5.06 -3.82 8.76
C LEU A 69 -5.48 -3.13 7.46
N LYS A 70 -4.78 -2.06 7.07
CA LYS A 70 -5.00 -1.36 5.79
C LYS A 70 -4.82 -2.31 4.62
N GLN A 71 -3.74 -3.09 4.59
CA GLN A 71 -3.50 -4.06 3.52
C GLN A 71 -4.57 -5.15 3.47
N MET A 72 -5.04 -5.63 4.63
CA MET A 72 -6.12 -6.62 4.70
C MET A 72 -7.46 -6.08 4.18
N LYS A 73 -7.78 -4.82 4.48
CA LYS A 73 -9.03 -4.16 4.05
C LYS A 73 -9.00 -3.69 2.59
N ALA A 74 -7.82 -3.35 2.07
CA ALA A 74 -7.68 -2.73 0.74
C ALA A 74 -8.19 -3.60 -0.43
N GLY A 75 -8.35 -4.92 -0.23
CA GLY A 75 -8.85 -5.81 -1.27
C GLY A 75 -7.94 -5.83 -2.50
N TYR A 76 -8.52 -6.08 -3.68
CA TYR A 76 -7.79 -6.00 -4.94
C TYR A 76 -7.75 -4.54 -5.41
N ASN A 77 -6.56 -3.93 -5.33
CA ASN A 77 -6.30 -2.60 -5.87
C ASN A 77 -5.20 -2.70 -6.95
N PRO A 78 -5.55 -2.88 -8.22
CA PRO A 78 -4.56 -2.92 -9.29
C PRO A 78 -3.90 -1.55 -9.40
N LYS A 79 -2.57 -1.53 -9.47
CA LYS A 79 -1.86 -0.33 -9.91
C LYS A 79 -2.22 -0.09 -11.37
N VAL A 80 -3.09 0.88 -11.60
CA VAL A 80 -3.45 1.35 -12.93
C VAL A 80 -2.56 2.53 -13.27
N THR A 81 -1.79 2.41 -14.36
CA THR A 81 -0.94 3.47 -14.89
C THR A 81 -1.57 3.99 -16.17
N PHE A 82 -2.70 4.69 -16.02
CA PHE A 82 -3.30 5.42 -17.12
C PHE A 82 -3.68 6.83 -16.67
N CYS A 83 -3.65 7.77 -17.60
CA CYS A 83 -4.04 9.16 -17.42
C CYS A 83 -5.06 9.55 -18.49
N LYS A 84 -5.86 10.59 -18.26
CA LYS A 84 -6.67 11.19 -19.32
C LYS A 84 -5.90 12.36 -19.94
N ASP A 85 -5.96 12.48 -21.27
CA ASP A 85 -5.53 13.70 -21.95
C ASP A 85 -6.57 14.82 -21.79
N THR A 86 -6.25 16.00 -22.35
CA THR A 86 -7.12 17.18 -22.39
C THR A 86 -8.44 16.93 -23.12
N ASP A 87 -8.44 16.02 -24.08
CA ASP A 87 -9.61 15.64 -24.89
C ASP A 87 -10.43 14.52 -24.24
N GLY A 88 -9.99 14.01 -23.09
CA GLY A 88 -10.65 12.95 -22.32
C GLY A 88 -10.30 11.52 -22.74
N ASN A 89 -9.35 11.32 -23.66
CA ASN A 89 -8.87 10.00 -24.08
C ASN A 89 -7.92 9.39 -23.05
N LEU A 90 -7.87 8.07 -23.00
CA LEU A 90 -7.09 7.32 -22.02
C LEU A 90 -5.68 7.02 -22.54
N ILE A 91 -4.67 7.62 -21.92
CA ILE A 91 -3.24 7.40 -22.19
C ILE A 91 -2.73 6.28 -21.28
N THR A 92 -2.09 5.26 -21.86
CA THR A 92 -1.41 4.17 -21.13
C THR A 92 0.12 4.17 -21.30
N ASP A 93 0.63 4.94 -22.26
CA ASP A 93 2.06 5.07 -22.53
C ASP A 93 2.74 5.94 -21.45
N PRO A 94 3.73 5.41 -20.70
CA PRO A 94 4.41 6.16 -19.65
C PRO A 94 5.03 7.47 -20.12
N ALA A 95 5.55 7.54 -21.35
CA ALA A 95 6.17 8.76 -21.88
C ALA A 95 5.14 9.88 -22.07
N LYS A 96 3.99 9.54 -22.67
CA LYS A 96 2.88 10.47 -22.87
C LYS A 96 2.20 10.87 -21.55
N ILE A 97 2.13 9.96 -20.58
CA ILE A 97 1.66 10.29 -19.23
C ILE A 97 2.58 11.34 -18.59
N ALA A 98 3.90 11.19 -18.73
CA ALA A 98 4.86 12.16 -18.20
C ALA A 98 4.69 13.53 -18.86
N GLU A 99 4.57 13.59 -20.18
CA GLU A 99 4.32 14.84 -20.94
C GLU A 99 3.00 15.52 -20.53
N GLN A 100 1.93 14.74 -20.32
CA GLN A 100 0.65 15.24 -19.83
C GLN A 100 0.80 15.87 -18.43
N TRP A 101 1.57 15.23 -17.53
CA TRP A 101 1.85 15.78 -16.21
C TRP A 101 2.70 17.05 -16.28
N THR A 102 3.71 17.09 -17.15
CA THR A 102 4.52 18.30 -17.38
C THR A 102 3.63 19.47 -17.79
N THR A 103 2.78 19.26 -18.80
CA THR A 103 1.86 20.29 -19.30
C THR A 103 0.89 20.74 -18.20
N TYR A 104 0.25 19.80 -17.50
CA TYR A 104 -0.69 20.09 -16.43
C TYR A 104 -0.06 20.91 -15.29
N PHE A 105 1.13 20.54 -14.81
CA PHE A 105 1.79 21.29 -13.73
C PHE A 105 2.35 22.62 -14.20
N GLN A 106 2.74 22.73 -15.47
CA GLN A 106 3.18 23.99 -16.06
C GLN A 106 2.05 25.02 -16.04
N ASP A 107 0.83 24.60 -16.42
CA ASP A 107 -0.35 25.46 -16.38
C ASP A 107 -0.81 25.76 -14.96
N LEU A 108 -0.75 24.78 -14.05
CA LEU A 108 -1.23 24.93 -12.67
C LEU A 108 -0.31 25.80 -11.81
N LEU A 109 1.01 25.67 -11.96
CA LEU A 109 2.00 26.29 -11.05
C LEU A 109 2.55 27.62 -11.56
N ASN A 110 2.50 27.87 -12.87
CA ASN A 110 3.03 29.12 -13.46
C ASN A 110 1.91 30.14 -13.77
N VAL A 111 0.84 30.15 -12.98
CA VAL A 111 -0.18 31.19 -13.03
C VAL A 111 0.38 32.46 -12.37
N ASP A 112 0.15 33.62 -12.98
CA ASP A 112 0.59 34.92 -12.43
C ASP A 112 0.10 35.11 -10.99
N THR A 113 1.03 35.06 -10.03
CA THR A 113 0.78 35.20 -8.59
C THR A 113 0.68 36.68 -8.18
N SER A 114 -0.02 37.50 -8.96
CA SER A 114 -0.11 38.94 -8.70
C SER A 114 -0.79 39.29 -7.36
N ASP A 115 -1.51 38.34 -6.76
CA ASP A 115 -2.35 38.55 -5.56
C ASP A 115 -2.04 37.60 -4.38
N VAL A 116 -0.88 36.96 -4.33
CA VAL A 116 -0.51 36.14 -3.15
C VAL A 116 0.01 37.06 -2.06
N GLN A 117 -0.87 37.45 -1.12
CA GLN A 117 -0.48 38.14 0.11
C GLN A 117 0.49 37.26 0.90
N GLU A 118 1.73 37.72 1.04
CA GLU A 118 2.68 37.15 2.00
C GLU A 118 2.10 37.30 3.41
N VAL A 119 1.65 36.18 3.99
CA VAL A 119 1.26 36.14 5.38
C VAL A 119 2.54 36.12 6.21
N ASN A 120 2.90 37.28 6.75
CA ASN A 120 4.03 37.43 7.66
C ASN A 120 3.64 36.86 9.04
N ILE A 121 4.03 35.61 9.29
CA ILE A 121 3.78 34.95 10.57
C ILE A 121 4.86 35.42 11.56
N ASN A 122 4.56 36.44 12.35
CA ASN A 122 5.38 36.86 13.48
C ASN A 122 5.32 35.80 14.59
N LEU A 123 6.29 34.88 14.58
CA LEU A 123 6.57 33.96 15.68
C LEU A 123 7.48 34.66 16.70
N THR A 124 6.95 35.65 17.42
CA THR A 124 7.66 36.20 18.59
C THR A 124 7.35 35.36 19.81
N ASP A 125 8.17 34.33 20.05
CA ASP A 125 8.10 33.53 21.26
C ASP A 125 8.63 34.35 22.45
N SER A 126 7.71 34.86 23.26
CA SER A 126 7.98 35.94 24.24
C SER A 126 8.43 35.42 25.61
N ASN A 127 8.84 34.15 25.72
CA ASN A 127 9.15 33.49 27.00
C ASN A 127 10.51 32.76 27.06
N ALA A 128 11.42 33.00 26.10
CA ALA A 128 12.69 32.28 26.04
C ALA A 128 13.63 32.54 27.24
N ASP A 129 13.45 33.65 27.97
CA ASP A 129 14.41 34.14 28.96
C ASP A 129 14.20 33.61 30.40
N GLN A 130 13.20 32.76 30.67
CA GLN A 130 12.87 32.29 32.03
C GLN A 130 12.98 30.77 32.26
N ILE A 131 13.72 30.05 31.42
CA ILE A 131 13.84 28.58 31.55
C ILE A 131 15.30 28.21 31.82
N ASP A 132 15.53 27.50 32.94
CA ASP A 132 16.83 26.93 33.25
C ASP A 132 17.27 25.91 32.18
N PRO A 133 18.57 25.83 31.84
CA PRO A 133 19.05 24.90 30.84
C PRO A 133 18.81 23.44 31.28
N PRO A 134 18.36 22.56 30.37
CA PRO A 134 18.02 21.18 30.71
C PRO A 134 19.26 20.38 31.14
N THR A 135 19.05 19.46 32.08
CA THR A 135 20.10 18.57 32.57
C THR A 135 20.37 17.45 31.56
N ARG A 136 21.60 16.91 31.53
CA ARG A 136 21.97 15.80 30.64
C ARG A 136 21.03 14.59 30.75
N GLU A 137 20.61 14.25 31.96
CA GLU A 137 19.68 13.15 32.22
C GLU A 137 18.30 13.39 31.59
N GLU A 138 17.81 14.64 31.62
CA GLU A 138 16.56 15.03 30.98
C GLU A 138 16.66 14.90 29.46
N ILE A 139 17.78 15.34 28.88
CA ILE A 139 18.03 15.19 27.44
C ILE A 139 18.01 13.72 27.03
N PHE A 140 18.71 12.84 27.76
CA PHE A 140 18.67 11.40 27.51
C PHE A 140 17.26 10.82 27.67
N GLY A 141 16.52 11.25 28.68
CA GLY A 141 15.13 10.87 28.89
C GLY A 141 14.23 11.26 27.72
N ILE A 142 14.37 12.50 27.21
CA ILE A 142 13.60 13.02 26.08
C ILE A 142 13.93 12.22 24.80
N ILE A 143 15.22 12.02 24.51
CA ILE A 143 15.66 11.28 23.32
C ILE A 143 15.12 9.84 23.35
N ASN A 144 15.24 9.15 24.50
CA ASN A 144 14.76 7.78 24.65
C ASN A 144 13.24 7.65 24.55
N ASN A 145 12.50 8.69 24.96
CA ASN A 145 11.04 8.72 24.90
C ASN A 145 10.50 9.31 23.59
N GLN A 146 11.37 9.76 22.69
CA GLN A 146 10.94 10.35 21.43
C GLN A 146 10.21 9.31 20.56
N LYS A 147 9.04 9.70 20.03
CA LYS A 147 8.28 8.82 19.13
C LYS A 147 8.95 8.76 17.76
N ASN A 148 9.22 7.54 17.30
CA ASN A 148 9.76 7.28 15.97
C ASN A 148 8.75 7.50 14.84
N CYS A 149 9.27 7.70 13.63
CA CYS A 149 8.51 7.84 12.39
C CYS A 149 7.56 9.05 12.32
N LYS A 150 7.92 10.16 12.97
CA LYS A 150 7.34 11.48 12.68
C LYS A 150 7.86 12.00 11.34
N SER A 151 7.16 12.97 10.76
CA SER A 151 7.68 13.70 9.61
C SER A 151 8.94 14.48 10.01
N PRO A 152 9.94 14.59 9.11
CA PRO A 152 11.10 15.43 9.34
C PRO A 152 10.72 16.88 9.62
N GLY A 153 11.58 17.59 10.34
CA GLY A 153 11.47 19.02 10.55
C GLY A 153 11.70 19.84 9.28
N VAL A 154 11.70 21.17 9.41
CA VAL A 154 12.04 22.11 8.32
C VAL A 154 13.49 21.93 7.86
N ASP A 155 14.35 21.44 8.75
CA ASP A 155 15.74 21.04 8.50
C ASP A 155 15.87 19.70 7.76
N GLY A 156 14.76 19.00 7.51
CA GLY A 156 14.74 17.75 6.73
C GLY A 156 15.27 16.53 7.48
N ILE A 157 15.41 16.62 8.81
CA ILE A 157 15.87 15.55 9.70
C ILE A 157 14.72 15.06 10.60
#